data_AF-R6DYR2-F1
#
_entry.id   AF-R6DYR2-F1
#
_cell.length_a   1.000
_cell.length_b   1.000
_cell.length_c   1.000
_cell.angle_alpha   90.00
_cell.angle_beta   90.00
_cell.angle_gamma   90.00
#
_symmetry.space_group_name_H-M   'P 1'
#
loop_
_entity.id
_entity.type
_entity.pdbx_description
1 polymer ?
#
loop_
_entity_poly.entity_id
_entity_poly.type
_entity_poly.pdbx_seq_one_letter_code
_entity_poly.pdbx_strand_id
1 'polypeptide(L)'
;MKKLLSIYNLFFRSSALAAGITILASVCVQAAFLYEKMQGETMYFENIASGYTMLPSLIGLFLILWFLRDMLGSAKSSVDLTVQRLKVKPIPIFITEAVYIMMVLTVFWALTAGMTYELAAYFSDKISTAQNPQLRLLVAFYRCGPLHVLFPLGDGVRLVCNIAAIVSFGFSMAAGNYFSRKRKNRDGLAWCTLFLFGFLSTKGYNEAMTGVEAASYGFVVFLSIFFVAYEEKHPGEAELNTDEGGAGTDE
;
A
#
# COMPACT_ATOMS: atom_id res chain seq x y z
N MET A 1 -14.80 0.52 -23.09
CA MET A 1 -13.60 -0.36 -23.04
C MET A 1 -12.35 0.24 -23.66
N LYS A 2 -12.30 0.63 -24.96
CA LYS A 2 -11.08 1.14 -25.61
C LYS A 2 -10.38 2.31 -24.87
N LYS A 3 -11.15 3.26 -24.34
CA LYS A 3 -10.62 4.41 -23.58
C LYS A 3 -10.00 4.02 -22.22
N LEU A 4 -10.61 3.07 -21.49
CA LEU A 4 -10.08 2.58 -20.20
C LEU A 4 -8.76 1.82 -20.39
N LEU A 5 -8.69 0.97 -21.42
CA LEU A 5 -7.47 0.24 -21.75
C LEU A 5 -6.33 1.21 -22.15
N SER A 6 -6.66 2.30 -22.83
CA SER A 6 -5.69 3.36 -23.17
C SER A 6 -5.15 4.07 -21.94
N ILE A 7 -6.01 4.34 -20.93
CA ILE A 7 -5.60 4.95 -19.65
C ILE A 7 -4.70 3.99 -18.87
N TYR A 8 -5.08 2.71 -18.81
CA TYR A 8 -4.25 1.69 -18.16
C TYR A 8 -2.87 1.55 -18.82
N ASN A 9 -2.82 1.50 -20.15
CA ASN A 9 -1.55 1.42 -20.88
C ASN A 9 -0.69 2.68 -20.68
N LEU A 10 -1.30 3.86 -20.50
CA LEU A 10 -0.60 5.09 -20.17
C LEU A 10 0.09 4.97 -18.80
N PHE A 11 -0.66 4.56 -17.77
CA PHE A 11 -0.11 4.35 -16.42
C PHE A 11 0.98 3.29 -16.38
N PHE A 12 0.77 2.18 -17.10
CA PHE A 12 1.75 1.12 -17.22
C PHE A 12 3.03 1.63 -17.88
N ARG A 13 2.95 2.33 -19.01
CA ARG A 13 4.14 2.88 -19.69
C ARG A 13 4.89 3.91 -18.86
N SER A 14 4.18 4.72 -18.08
CA SER A 14 4.80 5.79 -17.29
C SER A 14 5.48 5.27 -16.03
N SER A 15 4.96 4.21 -15.42
CA SER A 15 5.36 3.80 -14.06
C SER A 15 5.79 2.35 -13.89
N ALA A 16 5.49 1.44 -14.83
CA ALA A 16 5.75 0.01 -14.62
C ALA A 16 7.23 -0.32 -14.46
N LEU A 17 8.12 0.36 -15.19
CA LEU A 17 9.56 0.14 -15.06
C LEU A 17 10.07 0.61 -13.70
N ALA A 18 9.69 1.82 -13.27
CA ALA A 18 10.09 2.35 -11.98
C ALA A 18 9.52 1.51 -10.83
N ALA A 19 8.21 1.22 -10.87
CA ALA A 19 7.55 0.36 -9.88
C ALA A 19 8.19 -1.03 -9.84
N GLY A 20 8.48 -1.63 -11.01
CA GLY A 20 9.15 -2.94 -11.10
C GLY A 20 10.54 -2.93 -10.49
N ILE A 21 11.36 -1.91 -10.77
CA ILE A 21 12.69 -1.74 -10.16
C ILE A 21 12.57 -1.57 -8.64
N THR A 22 11.64 -0.72 -8.17
CA THR A 22 11.43 -0.51 -6.73
C THR A 22 10.98 -1.79 -6.01
N ILE A 23 10.07 -2.56 -6.63
CA ILE A 23 9.64 -3.85 -6.10
C ILE A 23 10.83 -4.82 -6.04
N LEU A 24 11.59 -4.96 -7.11
CA LEU A 24 12.73 -5.88 -7.12
C LEU A 24 13.80 -5.46 -6.10
N ALA A 25 14.15 -4.17 -6.05
CA ALA A 25 15.11 -3.64 -5.10
C ALA A 25 14.66 -3.86 -3.64
N SER A 26 13.39 -3.60 -3.33
CA SER A 26 12.84 -3.83 -1.98
C SER A 26 12.86 -5.30 -1.58
N VAL A 27 12.52 -6.22 -2.50
CA VAL A 27 12.62 -7.67 -2.26
C VAL A 27 14.07 -8.10 -2.06
N CYS A 28 15.01 -7.59 -2.85
CA CYS A 28 16.44 -7.87 -2.67
C CYS A 28 16.98 -7.36 -1.33
N VAL A 29 16.59 -6.15 -0.91
CA VAL A 29 16.97 -5.59 0.39
C VAL A 29 16.38 -6.42 1.54
N GLN A 30 15.11 -6.81 1.43
CA GLN A 30 14.46 -7.71 2.39
C GLN A 30 15.22 -9.04 2.48
N ALA A 31 15.60 -9.61 1.34
CA ALA A 31 16.34 -10.87 1.27
C ALA A 31 17.73 -10.76 1.92
N ALA A 32 18.50 -9.72 1.58
CA ALA A 32 19.82 -9.48 2.14
C ALA A 32 19.76 -9.26 3.66
N PHE A 33 18.80 -8.46 4.13
CA PHE A 33 18.59 -8.22 5.56
C PHE A 33 18.26 -9.51 6.31
N LEU A 34 17.35 -10.31 5.78
CA LEU A 34 17.00 -11.61 6.37
C LEU A 34 18.19 -12.57 6.38
N TYR A 35 18.93 -12.66 5.27
CA TYR A 35 20.09 -13.54 5.15
C TYR A 35 21.19 -13.19 6.14
N GLU A 36 21.51 -11.91 6.32
CA GLU A 36 22.47 -11.46 7.33
C GLU A 36 22.05 -11.87 8.74
N LYS A 37 20.77 -11.70 9.07
CA LYS A 37 20.23 -12.09 10.38
C LYS A 37 20.22 -13.60 10.61
N MET A 38 20.04 -14.40 9.56
CA MET A 38 20.13 -15.87 9.66
C MET A 38 21.51 -16.37 10.04
N GLN A 39 22.58 -15.62 9.77
CA GLN A 39 23.93 -16.05 10.17
C GLN A 39 24.14 -15.95 11.68
N GLY A 40 23.37 -15.09 12.36
CA GLY A 40 23.46 -14.89 13.82
C GLY A 40 22.47 -15.71 14.65
N GLU A 41 21.58 -16.47 14.01
CA GLU A 41 20.54 -17.28 14.68
C GLU A 41 20.58 -18.70 14.14
N THR A 42 20.45 -19.70 15.01
CA THR A 42 20.69 -21.11 14.65
C THR A 42 19.56 -22.04 15.09
N MET A 43 18.61 -21.53 15.88
CA MET A 43 17.49 -22.32 16.36
C MET A 43 16.19 -21.99 15.64
N TYR A 44 15.73 -20.73 15.70
CA TYR A 44 14.35 -20.38 15.31
C TYR A 44 14.26 -19.20 14.35
N PHE A 45 13.62 -19.42 13.20
CA PHE A 45 13.32 -18.35 12.24
C PHE A 45 12.37 -17.29 12.81
N GLU A 46 11.47 -17.69 13.73
CA GLU A 46 10.55 -16.80 14.43
C GLU A 46 11.27 -15.67 15.18
N ASN A 47 12.48 -15.93 15.70
CA ASN A 47 13.27 -14.92 16.43
C ASN A 47 13.81 -13.83 15.49
N ILE A 48 14.19 -14.22 14.28
CA ILE A 48 14.55 -13.28 13.22
C ILE A 48 13.32 -12.47 12.83
N ALA A 49 12.17 -13.14 12.74
CA ALA A 49 10.92 -12.54 12.30
C ALA A 49 10.24 -11.62 13.31
N SER A 50 10.29 -11.93 14.60
CA SER A 50 9.71 -11.11 15.67
C SER A 50 10.47 -9.81 15.93
N GLY A 51 11.74 -9.74 15.51
CA GLY A 51 12.62 -8.60 15.75
C GLY A 51 12.33 -7.38 14.86
N TYR A 52 12.42 -7.51 13.53
CA TYR A 52 12.43 -6.35 12.62
C TYR A 52 12.01 -6.68 11.16
N THR A 53 11.42 -7.85 10.90
CA THR A 53 11.24 -8.33 9.50
C THR A 53 10.36 -7.47 8.63
N MET A 54 9.41 -6.74 9.20
CA MET A 54 8.50 -5.88 8.42
C MET A 54 9.15 -4.56 8.01
N LEU A 55 10.26 -4.15 8.64
CA LEU A 55 10.80 -2.80 8.46
C LEU A 55 11.28 -2.53 7.02
N PRO A 56 12.06 -3.42 6.37
CA PRO A 56 12.46 -3.18 4.98
C PRO A 56 11.26 -3.25 4.02
N SER A 57 10.28 -4.13 4.27
CA SER A 57 9.02 -4.15 3.49
C SER A 57 8.18 -2.89 3.66
N LEU A 58 8.14 -2.28 4.86
CA LEU A 58 7.43 -1.02 5.10
C LEU A 58 8.11 0.16 4.40
N ILE A 59 9.45 0.19 4.39
CA ILE A 59 10.23 1.16 3.60
C ILE A 59 9.95 0.96 2.11
N GLY A 60 9.95 -0.29 1.63
CA GLY A 60 9.61 -0.63 0.25
C GLY A 60 8.22 -0.14 -0.14
N LEU A 61 7.23 -0.37 0.72
CA LEU A 61 5.86 0.13 0.54
C LEU A 61 5.82 1.66 0.46
N PHE A 62 6.49 2.36 1.38
CA PHE A 62 6.59 3.82 1.38
C PHE A 62 7.16 4.34 0.05
N LEU A 63 8.26 3.74 -0.42
CA LEU A 63 8.91 4.13 -1.67
C LEU A 63 8.00 3.89 -2.88
N ILE A 64 7.32 2.75 -2.95
CA ILE A 64 6.38 2.44 -4.03
C ILE A 64 5.25 3.47 -4.07
N LEU A 65 4.63 3.77 -2.92
CA LEU A 65 3.56 4.76 -2.83
C LEU A 65 4.05 6.16 -3.21
N TRP A 66 5.26 6.53 -2.77
CA TRP A 66 5.90 7.80 -3.14
C TRP A 66 6.13 7.91 -4.66
N PHE A 67 6.71 6.88 -5.29
CA PHE A 67 6.94 6.87 -6.75
C PHE A 67 5.65 6.91 -7.55
N LEU A 68 4.64 6.13 -7.14
CA LEU A 68 3.33 6.15 -7.78
C LEU A 68 2.67 7.53 -7.64
N ARG A 69 2.88 8.24 -6.52
CA ARG A 69 2.44 9.63 -6.35
C ARG A 69 3.06 10.55 -7.37
N ASP A 70 4.39 10.53 -7.46
CA ASP A 70 5.13 11.48 -8.28
C ASP A 70 4.85 11.23 -9.76
N MET A 71 4.80 9.98 -10.19
CA MET A 71 4.58 9.64 -11.60
C MET A 71 3.14 9.82 -12.08
N LEU A 72 2.15 9.52 -11.23
CA LEU A 72 0.73 9.54 -11.61
C LEU A 72 0.01 10.82 -11.16
N GLY A 73 0.42 11.44 -10.06
CA GLY A 73 -0.25 12.60 -9.45
C GLY A 73 0.38 13.94 -9.78
N SER A 74 1.66 13.99 -10.16
CA SER A 74 2.35 15.27 -10.41
C SER A 74 1.74 16.03 -11.58
N ALA A 75 1.36 17.29 -11.33
CA ALA A 75 0.80 18.22 -12.32
C ALA A 75 1.76 18.56 -13.49
N LYS A 76 3.02 18.12 -13.43
CA LYS A 76 4.02 18.22 -14.52
C LYS A 76 4.23 16.92 -15.29
N SER A 77 3.54 15.84 -14.90
CA SER A 77 3.64 14.52 -15.52
C SER A 77 3.03 14.53 -16.92
N SER A 78 3.68 13.84 -17.87
CA SER A 78 3.13 13.58 -19.21
C SER A 78 1.77 12.88 -19.17
N VAL A 79 1.45 12.23 -18.04
CA VAL A 79 0.17 11.60 -17.74
C VAL A 79 -0.94 12.64 -17.62
N ASP A 80 -0.76 13.73 -16.88
CA ASP A 80 -1.81 14.74 -16.68
C ASP A 80 -2.18 15.43 -18.00
N LEU A 81 -1.16 15.80 -18.80
CA LEU A 81 -1.37 16.37 -20.14
C LEU A 81 -2.12 15.41 -21.07
N THR A 82 -1.84 14.11 -20.99
CA THR A 82 -2.48 13.10 -21.84
C THR A 82 -3.91 12.80 -21.36
N VAL A 83 -4.13 12.79 -20.05
CA VAL A 83 -5.45 12.61 -19.43
C VAL A 83 -6.37 13.79 -19.78
N GLN A 84 -5.87 15.03 -19.71
CA GLN A 84 -6.61 16.23 -20.14
C GLN A 84 -7.00 16.16 -21.63
N ARG A 85 -6.10 15.65 -22.49
CA ARG A 85 -6.38 15.47 -23.94
C ARG A 85 -7.42 14.39 -24.23
N LEU A 86 -7.54 13.37 -23.39
CA LEU A 86 -8.46 12.25 -23.61
C LEU A 86 -9.95 12.61 -23.45
N LYS A 87 -10.27 13.78 -22.85
CA LYS A 87 -11.65 14.26 -22.55
C LYS A 87 -12.51 13.16 -21.91
N VAL A 88 -11.94 12.38 -21.00
CA VAL A 88 -12.66 11.34 -20.24
C VAL A 88 -13.13 11.92 -18.91
N LYS A 89 -14.28 11.46 -18.43
CA LYS A 89 -14.77 11.83 -17.10
C LYS A 89 -13.73 11.45 -16.03
N PRO A 90 -13.54 12.26 -14.98
CA PRO A 90 -12.51 12.04 -13.96
C PRO A 90 -12.75 10.78 -13.10
N ILE A 91 -14.00 10.42 -12.84
CA ILE A 91 -14.35 9.22 -12.04
C ILE A 91 -13.77 7.92 -12.64
N PRO A 92 -13.95 7.61 -13.94
CA PRO A 92 -13.28 6.48 -14.58
C PRO A 92 -11.75 6.47 -14.47
N ILE A 93 -11.10 7.64 -14.49
CA ILE A 93 -9.65 7.76 -14.36
C ILE A 93 -9.24 7.38 -12.93
N PHE A 94 -9.93 7.94 -11.93
CA PHE A 94 -9.74 7.61 -10.52
C PHE A 94 -9.88 6.10 -10.23
N ILE A 95 -10.96 5.47 -10.72
CA ILE A 95 -11.17 4.02 -10.52
C ILE A 95 -10.07 3.20 -11.19
N THR A 96 -9.68 3.56 -12.43
CA THR A 96 -8.63 2.84 -13.16
C THR A 96 -7.28 2.95 -12.45
N GLU A 97 -6.99 4.12 -11.89
CA GLU A 97 -5.76 4.39 -11.14
C GLU A 97 -5.73 3.61 -9.82
N ALA A 98 -6.85 3.60 -9.07
CA ALA A 98 -6.96 2.78 -7.86
C ALA A 98 -6.72 1.30 -8.16
N VAL A 99 -7.32 0.77 -9.24
CA VAL A 99 -7.12 -0.62 -9.68
C VAL A 99 -5.68 -0.91 -10.06
N TYR A 100 -5.03 0.01 -10.78
CA TYR A 100 -3.62 -0.14 -11.14
C TYR A 100 -2.72 -0.19 -9.89
N ILE A 101 -2.92 0.71 -8.93
CA ILE A 101 -2.15 0.74 -7.67
C ILE A 101 -2.39 -0.55 -6.88
N MET A 102 -3.63 -1.03 -6.78
CA MET A 102 -3.95 -2.31 -6.12
C MET A 102 -3.19 -3.48 -6.76
N MET A 103 -3.09 -3.53 -8.09
CA MET A 103 -2.32 -4.57 -8.79
C MET A 103 -0.83 -4.50 -8.45
N VAL A 104 -0.23 -3.31 -8.47
CA VAL A 104 1.20 -3.13 -8.13
C VAL A 104 1.47 -3.56 -6.69
N LEU A 105 0.62 -3.17 -5.75
CA LEU A 105 0.74 -3.55 -4.34
C LEU A 105 0.55 -5.06 -4.12
N THR A 106 -0.37 -5.69 -4.86
CA THR A 106 -0.57 -7.14 -4.80
C THR A 106 0.68 -7.89 -5.24
N VAL A 107 1.30 -7.47 -6.36
CA VAL A 107 2.56 -8.06 -6.83
C VAL A 107 3.69 -7.86 -5.83
N PHE A 108 3.82 -6.66 -5.27
CA PHE A 108 4.81 -6.34 -4.25
C PHE A 108 4.69 -7.26 -3.02
N TRP A 109 3.49 -7.37 -2.45
CA TRP A 109 3.28 -8.20 -1.27
C TRP A 109 3.40 -9.69 -1.56
N ALA A 110 2.96 -10.16 -2.73
CA ALA A 110 3.13 -11.55 -3.15
C ALA A 110 4.61 -11.95 -3.28
N LEU A 111 5.44 -11.09 -3.90
CA LEU A 111 6.88 -11.34 -4.01
C LEU A 111 7.59 -11.27 -2.66
N THR A 112 7.19 -10.33 -1.80
CA THR A 112 7.73 -10.22 -0.43
C THR A 112 7.39 -11.46 0.40
N ALA A 113 6.15 -11.96 0.30
CA ALA A 113 5.71 -13.20 0.94
C ALA A 113 6.47 -14.42 0.44
N GLY A 114 6.58 -14.57 -0.89
CA GLY A 114 7.32 -15.67 -1.52
C GLY A 114 8.80 -15.69 -1.12
N MET A 115 9.49 -14.55 -1.21
CA MET A 115 10.89 -14.44 -0.81
C MET A 115 11.10 -14.77 0.67
N THR A 116 10.23 -14.28 1.55
CA THR A 116 10.32 -14.55 2.99
C THR A 116 10.09 -16.03 3.28
N TYR A 117 9.14 -16.66 2.58
CA TYR A 117 8.89 -18.10 2.69
C TYR A 117 10.08 -18.93 2.20
N GLU A 118 10.65 -18.62 1.02
CA GLU A 118 11.81 -19.34 0.49
C GLU A 118 13.02 -19.25 1.42
N LEU A 119 13.27 -18.08 1.98
CA LEU A 119 14.34 -17.87 2.96
C LEU A 119 14.09 -18.61 4.27
N ALA A 120 12.84 -18.67 4.73
CA ALA A 120 12.47 -19.43 5.90
C ALA A 120 12.64 -20.94 5.67
N ALA A 121 12.30 -21.44 4.47
CA ALA A 121 12.54 -22.82 4.06
C ALA A 121 14.06 -23.12 3.98
N TYR A 122 14.85 -22.23 3.39
CA TYR A 122 16.31 -22.34 3.35
C TYR A 122 16.92 -22.42 4.76
N PHE A 123 16.48 -21.55 5.67
CA PHE A 123 16.89 -21.59 7.08
C PHE A 123 16.56 -22.93 7.72
N SER A 124 15.33 -23.42 7.52
CA SER A 124 14.85 -24.69 8.06
C SER A 124 15.69 -25.88 7.58
N ASP A 125 16.03 -25.92 6.30
CA ASP A 125 16.73 -27.06 5.70
C ASP A 125 18.25 -27.05 5.90
N LYS A 126 18.88 -25.86 6.02
CA LYS A 126 20.35 -25.73 5.97
C LYS A 126 21.00 -25.18 7.23
N ILE A 127 20.25 -24.44 8.06
CA ILE A 127 20.83 -23.71 9.21
C ILE A 127 20.25 -24.22 10.52
N SER A 128 18.94 -24.50 10.56
CA SER A 128 18.25 -24.85 11.79
C SER A 128 18.79 -26.15 12.38
N THR A 129 19.17 -26.06 13.66
CA THR A 129 19.55 -27.21 14.50
C THR A 129 18.36 -27.79 15.26
N ALA A 130 17.15 -27.28 15.01
CA ALA A 130 15.94 -27.69 15.71
C ALA A 130 15.47 -29.09 15.32
N GLN A 131 14.90 -29.83 16.28
CA GLN A 131 14.18 -31.08 15.99
C GLN A 131 12.92 -30.79 15.15
N ASN A 132 12.74 -31.55 14.06
CA ASN A 132 11.62 -31.42 13.09
C ASN A 132 11.48 -30.00 12.49
N PRO A 133 12.49 -29.53 11.73
CA PRO A 133 12.57 -28.15 11.27
C PRO A 133 11.44 -27.79 10.27
N GLN A 134 10.98 -28.75 9.46
CA GLN A 134 9.92 -28.55 8.47
C GLN A 134 8.53 -28.32 9.09
N LEU A 135 8.16 -29.09 10.12
CA LEU A 135 6.89 -28.90 10.84
C LEU A 135 6.87 -27.56 11.58
N ARG A 136 8.04 -27.14 12.09
CA ARG A 136 8.21 -25.86 12.80
C ARG A 136 8.17 -24.64 11.89
N LEU A 137 8.50 -24.78 10.61
CA LEU A 137 8.34 -23.70 9.63
C LEU A 137 6.88 -23.23 9.55
N LEU A 138 5.94 -24.16 9.41
CA LEU A 138 4.52 -23.82 9.31
C LEU A 138 3.98 -23.20 10.61
N VAL A 139 4.44 -23.72 11.75
CA VAL A 139 4.13 -23.17 13.08
C VAL A 139 4.70 -21.76 13.25
N ALA A 140 5.86 -21.46 12.67
CA ALA A 140 6.46 -20.13 12.71
C ALA A 140 5.61 -19.06 12.04
N PHE A 141 5.04 -19.38 10.87
CA PHE A 141 4.11 -18.49 10.17
C PHE A 141 2.76 -18.36 10.89
N TYR A 142 2.40 -19.30 11.75
CA TYR A 142 1.20 -19.22 12.58
C TYR A 142 1.41 -18.41 13.86
N ARG A 143 2.56 -18.56 14.53
CA ARG A 143 2.82 -17.93 15.85
C ARG A 143 3.48 -16.57 15.77
N CYS A 144 4.24 -16.30 14.71
CA CYS A 144 4.92 -15.02 14.56
C CYS A 144 4.00 -14.02 13.86
N GLY A 145 3.53 -13.00 14.59
CA GLY A 145 2.61 -11.97 14.07
C GLY A 145 3.04 -11.39 12.70
N PRO A 146 4.26 -10.88 12.52
CA PRO A 146 4.74 -10.39 11.23
C PRO A 146 4.67 -11.39 10.09
N LEU A 147 5.00 -12.67 10.34
CA LEU A 147 4.89 -13.71 9.31
C LEU A 147 3.44 -14.07 9.03
N HIS A 148 2.58 -14.04 10.04
CA HIS A 148 1.16 -14.31 9.91
C HIS A 148 0.43 -13.21 9.11
N VAL A 149 0.86 -11.96 9.25
CA VAL A 149 0.39 -10.85 8.42
C VAL A 149 0.77 -11.07 6.96
N LEU A 150 1.98 -11.56 6.69
CA LEU A 150 2.48 -11.78 5.33
C LEU A 150 1.85 -13.02 4.67
N PHE A 151 1.64 -14.07 5.47
CA PHE A 151 1.07 -15.34 5.04
C PHE A 151 0.06 -15.87 6.08
N PRO A 152 -1.21 -15.45 6.00
CA PRO A 152 -2.24 -15.87 6.94
C PRO A 152 -2.70 -17.30 6.61
N LEU A 153 -1.96 -18.28 7.14
CA LEU A 153 -2.20 -19.71 6.97
C LEU A 153 -3.54 -20.13 7.58
N GLY A 154 -4.59 -20.15 6.77
CA GLY A 154 -5.93 -20.60 7.18
C GLY A 154 -6.75 -19.55 7.94
N ASP A 155 -6.21 -18.36 8.21
CA ASP A 155 -6.96 -17.25 8.80
C ASP A 155 -7.61 -16.39 7.70
N GLY A 156 -8.89 -16.68 7.45
CA GLY A 156 -9.70 -15.91 6.49
C GLY A 156 -9.95 -14.47 6.91
N VAL A 157 -9.96 -14.16 8.21
CA VAL A 157 -10.19 -12.80 8.71
C VAL A 157 -8.99 -11.92 8.41
N ARG A 158 -7.78 -12.42 8.64
CA ARG A 158 -6.54 -11.70 8.30
C ARG A 158 -6.40 -11.55 6.78
N LEU A 159 -6.76 -12.55 5.99
CA LEU A 159 -6.77 -12.44 4.54
C LEU A 159 -7.68 -11.29 4.08
N VAL A 160 -8.90 -11.21 4.62
CA VAL A 160 -9.84 -10.11 4.32
C VAL A 160 -9.26 -8.77 4.74
N CYS A 161 -8.61 -8.69 5.91
CA CYS A 161 -7.97 -7.47 6.38
C CYS A 161 -6.83 -7.01 5.47
N ASN A 162 -5.98 -7.93 4.99
CA ASN A 162 -4.91 -7.63 4.04
C ASN A 162 -5.46 -7.14 2.69
N ILE A 163 -6.54 -7.76 2.19
CA ILE A 163 -7.23 -7.30 0.98
C ILE A 163 -7.79 -5.89 1.21
N ALA A 164 -8.44 -5.65 2.35
CA ALA A 164 -8.97 -4.34 2.71
C ALA A 164 -7.85 -3.27 2.79
N ALA A 165 -6.66 -3.63 3.30
CA ALA A 165 -5.50 -2.75 3.31
C ALA A 165 -5.07 -2.35 1.89
N ILE A 166 -4.93 -3.33 0.97
CA ILE A 166 -4.57 -3.08 -0.43
C ILE A 166 -5.61 -2.17 -1.10
N VAL A 167 -6.90 -2.45 -0.89
CA VAL A 167 -8.00 -1.63 -1.43
C VAL A 167 -7.92 -0.20 -0.87
N SER A 168 -7.74 -0.07 0.44
CA SER A 168 -7.58 1.22 1.11
C SER A 168 -6.42 2.04 0.55
N PHE A 169 -5.24 1.44 0.37
CA PHE A 169 -4.10 2.11 -0.28
C PHE A 169 -4.40 2.51 -1.73
N GLY A 170 -5.04 1.64 -2.51
CA GLY A 170 -5.40 1.95 -3.90
C GLY A 170 -6.29 3.19 -4.01
N PHE A 171 -7.37 3.23 -3.22
CA PHE A 171 -8.33 4.33 -3.24
C PHE A 171 -7.78 5.63 -2.61
N SER A 172 -7.08 5.55 -1.48
CA SER A 172 -6.52 6.74 -0.82
C SER A 172 -5.45 7.41 -1.68
N MET A 173 -4.61 6.60 -2.33
CA MET A 173 -3.55 7.08 -3.20
C MET A 173 -4.09 7.68 -4.50
N ALA A 174 -5.08 7.03 -5.12
CA ALA A 174 -5.76 7.57 -6.30
C ALA A 174 -6.50 8.88 -5.98
N ALA A 175 -7.07 9.00 -4.78
CA ALA A 175 -7.73 10.24 -4.33
C ALA A 175 -6.70 11.37 -4.18
N GLY A 176 -5.55 11.10 -3.54
CA GLY A 176 -4.45 12.06 -3.46
C GLY A 176 -3.99 12.53 -4.85
N ASN A 177 -3.72 11.59 -5.76
CA ASN A 177 -3.32 11.92 -7.13
C ASN A 177 -4.37 12.74 -7.89
N TYR A 178 -5.67 12.43 -7.69
CA TYR A 178 -6.76 13.23 -8.25
C TYR A 178 -6.74 14.69 -7.74
N PHE A 179 -6.57 14.91 -6.44
CA PHE A 179 -6.49 16.26 -5.87
C PHE A 179 -5.20 16.99 -6.28
N SER A 180 -4.09 16.26 -6.37
CA SER A 180 -2.80 16.78 -6.82
C SER A 180 -2.87 17.33 -8.25
N ARG A 181 -3.57 16.64 -9.17
CA ARG A 181 -3.83 17.14 -10.53
C ARG A 181 -4.69 18.41 -10.56
N LYS A 182 -5.59 18.59 -9.58
CA LYS A 182 -6.35 19.84 -9.38
C LYS A 182 -5.55 20.91 -8.61
N ARG A 183 -4.24 20.71 -8.37
CA ARG A 183 -3.37 21.59 -7.57
C ARG A 183 -3.84 21.82 -6.13
N LYS A 184 -4.68 20.93 -5.60
CA LYS A 184 -5.12 20.94 -4.21
C LYS A 184 -4.24 19.99 -3.39
N ASN A 185 -3.64 20.49 -2.31
CA ASN A 185 -2.78 19.67 -1.44
C ASN A 185 -3.63 18.89 -0.43
N ARG A 186 -4.25 17.79 -0.89
CA ARG A 186 -5.09 16.90 -0.05
C ARG A 186 -4.54 15.48 0.03
N ASP A 187 -3.21 15.38 0.14
CA ASP A 187 -2.52 14.09 0.10
C ASP A 187 -2.37 13.43 1.48
N GLY A 188 -2.91 14.06 2.53
CA GLY A 188 -2.83 13.57 3.91
C GLY A 188 -3.49 12.21 4.10
N LEU A 189 -4.54 11.90 3.34
CA LEU A 189 -5.32 10.67 3.52
C LEU A 189 -4.50 9.41 3.18
N ALA A 190 -3.66 9.47 2.13
CA ALA A 190 -2.78 8.37 1.73
C ALA A 190 -1.67 8.11 2.78
N TRP A 191 -1.11 9.17 3.37
CA TRP A 191 -0.10 9.04 4.42
C TRP A 191 -0.70 8.60 5.76
N CYS A 192 -1.91 9.05 6.08
CA CYS A 192 -2.66 8.54 7.23
C CYS A 192 -2.94 7.04 7.10
N THR A 193 -3.29 6.54 5.91
CA THR A 193 -3.42 5.08 5.70
C THR A 193 -2.13 4.32 5.93
N LEU A 194 -1.00 4.85 5.47
CA LEU A 194 0.29 4.22 5.68
C LEU A 194 0.67 4.15 7.16
N PHE A 195 0.41 5.25 7.89
CA PHE A 195 0.64 5.31 9.32
C PHE A 195 -0.26 4.33 10.09
N LEU A 196 -1.55 4.26 9.76
CA LEU A 196 -2.49 3.30 10.35
C LEU A 196 -2.05 1.86 10.11
N PHE A 197 -1.67 1.52 8.87
CA PHE A 197 -1.17 0.19 8.52
C PHE A 197 0.09 -0.16 9.33
N GLY A 198 1.07 0.74 9.37
CA GLY A 198 2.32 0.52 10.12
C GLY A 198 2.08 0.38 11.63
N PHE A 199 1.21 1.19 12.22
CA PHE A 199 0.90 1.14 13.65
C PHE A 199 0.12 -0.12 14.04
N LEU A 200 -0.91 -0.48 13.26
CA LEU A 200 -1.77 -1.64 13.54
C LEU A 200 -1.09 -2.97 13.21
N SER A 201 -0.25 -3.01 12.17
CA SER A 201 0.49 -4.23 11.80
C SER A 201 1.68 -4.54 12.71
N THR A 202 2.23 -3.54 13.43
CA THR A 202 3.37 -3.73 14.35
C THR A 202 2.95 -4.05 15.78
N LYS A 203 1.77 -3.60 16.23
CA LYS A 203 1.20 -4.02 17.51
C LYS A 203 0.58 -5.41 17.35
N GLY A 204 1.44 -6.42 17.49
CA GLY A 204 1.22 -7.86 17.44
C GLY A 204 -0.23 -8.37 17.44
N TYR A 205 -0.48 -9.32 16.55
CA TYR A 205 -1.71 -10.10 16.36
C TYR A 205 -2.62 -10.14 17.60
N ASN A 206 -3.66 -9.31 17.57
CA ASN A 206 -4.77 -9.37 18.50
C ASN A 206 -6.05 -9.45 17.65
N GLU A 207 -6.78 -10.55 17.75
CA GLU A 207 -8.00 -10.80 16.96
C GLU A 207 -9.02 -9.67 17.12
N ALA A 208 -9.12 -9.08 18.30
CA ALA A 208 -9.98 -7.92 18.57
C ALA A 208 -9.56 -6.66 17.80
N MET A 209 -8.25 -6.48 17.54
CA MET A 209 -7.72 -5.34 16.77
C MET A 209 -7.87 -5.55 15.26
N THR A 210 -7.94 -6.81 14.79
CA THR A 210 -8.05 -7.12 13.34
C THR A 210 -9.38 -6.63 12.77
N GLY A 211 -10.48 -6.72 13.53
CA GLY A 211 -11.78 -6.18 13.14
C GLY A 211 -11.77 -4.63 13.05
N VAL A 212 -11.11 -3.97 14.01
CA VAL A 212 -10.94 -2.51 14.01
C VAL A 212 -10.07 -2.07 12.82
N GLU A 213 -9.02 -2.82 12.52
CA GLU A 213 -8.14 -2.59 11.38
C GLU A 213 -8.92 -2.66 10.06
N ALA A 214 -9.66 -3.74 9.82
CA ALA A 214 -10.48 -3.89 8.63
C ALA A 214 -11.55 -2.77 8.48
N ALA A 215 -12.20 -2.40 9.60
CA ALA A 215 -13.17 -1.30 9.61
C ALA A 215 -12.51 0.05 9.28
N SER A 216 -11.29 0.29 9.76
CA SER A 216 -10.54 1.52 9.47
C SER A 216 -10.20 1.64 7.98
N TYR A 217 -9.80 0.54 7.33
CA TYR A 217 -9.58 0.50 5.89
C TYR A 217 -10.86 0.75 5.10
N GLY A 218 -11.98 0.14 5.50
CA GLY A 218 -13.29 0.41 4.91
C GLY A 218 -13.69 1.89 5.00
N PHE A 219 -13.43 2.52 6.15
CA PHE A 219 -13.69 3.95 6.37
C PHE A 219 -12.83 4.84 5.47
N VAL A 220 -11.55 4.52 5.28
CA VAL A 220 -10.67 5.27 4.36
C VAL A 220 -11.17 5.15 2.92
N VAL A 221 -11.54 3.95 2.46
CA VAL A 221 -12.09 3.76 1.11
C VAL A 221 -13.33 4.62 0.93
N PHE A 222 -14.25 4.60 1.90
CA PHE A 222 -15.45 5.42 1.89
C PHE A 222 -15.12 6.92 1.79
N LEU A 223 -14.22 7.43 2.64
CA LEU A 223 -13.80 8.84 2.60
C LEU A 223 -13.17 9.21 1.26
N SER A 224 -12.32 8.34 0.72
CA SER A 224 -11.65 8.57 -0.57
C SER A 224 -12.66 8.74 -1.70
N ILE A 225 -13.66 7.86 -1.76
CA ILE A 225 -14.74 7.92 -2.76
C ILE A 225 -15.61 9.16 -2.51
N PHE A 226 -16.00 9.40 -1.26
CA PHE A 226 -16.84 10.52 -0.87
C PHE A 226 -16.21 11.86 -1.27
N PHE A 227 -14.93 12.09 -0.94
CA PHE A 227 -14.25 13.33 -1.28
C PHE A 227 -14.14 13.56 -2.79
N VAL A 228 -13.82 12.51 -3.56
CA VAL A 228 -13.75 12.62 -5.03
C VAL A 228 -15.13 12.90 -5.62
N ALA A 229 -16.17 12.20 -5.17
CA ALA A 229 -17.54 12.37 -5.65
C ALA A 229 -18.12 13.74 -5.26
N TYR A 230 -17.84 14.22 -4.05
CA TYR A 230 -18.24 15.54 -3.58
C TYR A 230 -17.60 16.66 -4.43
N GLU A 231 -16.29 16.58 -4.64
CA GLU A 231 -15.56 17.56 -5.46
C GLU A 231 -16.03 17.59 -6.92
N GLU A 232 -16.47 16.45 -7.46
CA GLU A 232 -17.06 16.38 -8.81
C GLU A 232 -18.47 16.98 -8.88
N LYS A 233 -19.25 16.88 -7.80
CA LYS A 233 -20.60 17.45 -7.72
C LYS A 233 -20.58 18.95 -7.40
N HIS A 234 -19.58 19.40 -6.62
CA HIS A 234 -19.42 20.77 -6.13
C HIS A 234 -18.02 21.32 -6.46
N PRO A 235 -17.71 21.56 -7.74
CA PRO A 235 -16.39 22.06 -8.12
C PRO A 235 -16.19 23.49 -7.59
N GLY A 236 -15.31 23.65 -6.59
CA GLY A 236 -14.87 24.97 -6.10
C GLY A 236 -15.61 25.56 -4.89
N GLU A 237 -16.70 24.97 -4.40
CA GLU A 237 -17.45 25.52 -3.25
C GLU A 237 -16.70 25.36 -1.91
N ALA A 238 -15.72 24.45 -1.82
CA ALA A 238 -14.92 24.27 -0.61
C ALA A 238 -13.87 25.38 -0.38
N GLU A 239 -13.64 26.28 -1.34
CA GLU A 239 -12.72 27.43 -1.20
C GLU A 239 -13.46 28.75 -0.92
N LEU A 240 -14.78 28.80 -1.14
CA LEU A 240 -15.59 30.01 -0.95
C LEU A 240 -16.12 30.21 0.47
N ASN A 241 -16.08 29.19 1.34
CA ASN A 241 -16.62 29.27 2.70
C ASN A 241 -15.58 29.67 3.78
N THR A 242 -14.38 30.09 3.40
CA THR A 242 -13.37 30.62 4.36
C THR A 242 -13.11 32.12 4.24
N ASP A 243 -13.72 32.82 3.29
CA ASP A 243 -13.54 34.28 3.09
C ASP A 243 -14.81 35.12 3.35
N GLU A 244 -15.88 34.54 3.92
CA GLU A 244 -16.99 35.34 4.46
C GLU A 244 -16.75 35.66 5.94
N GLY A 245 -15.79 36.55 6.18
CA GLY A 245 -15.40 37.01 7.51
C GLY A 245 -14.81 38.42 7.51
N GLY A 246 -15.36 39.32 6.70
CA GLY A 246 -14.93 40.71 6.61
C GLY A 246 -16.06 41.59 6.10
N ALA A 247 -17.13 41.67 6.88
CA ALA A 247 -18.19 42.65 6.66
C ALA A 247 -17.58 44.06 6.57
N GLY A 248 -17.95 44.78 5.52
CA GLY A 248 -17.60 46.19 5.37
C GLY A 248 -18.21 47.04 6.47
N THR A 249 -17.50 48.11 6.81
CA THR A 249 -18.09 49.40 7.15
C THR A 249 -17.23 50.45 6.48
N ASP A 250 -17.72 50.97 5.36
CA ASP A 250 -17.44 52.34 4.94
C ASP A 250 -18.08 53.27 5.97
N GLU A 251 -17.26 54.09 6.64
CA GLU A 251 -17.51 55.49 7.02
C GLU A 251 -16.25 56.09 7.67
#